data_AF-U1QV21-F1
#
_entry.id   AF-U1QV21-F1
#
_cell.length_a   1.000
_cell.length_b   1.000
_cell.length_c   1.000
_cell.angle_alpha   90.00
_cell.angle_beta   90.00
_cell.angle_gamma   90.00
#
_symmetry.space_group_name_H-M   'P 1'
#
loop_
_entity.id
_entity.type
_entity.pdbx_description
1 polymer ?
#
loop_
_entity_poly.entity_id
_entity_poly.type
_entity_poly.pdbx_seq_one_letter_code
_entity_poly.pdbx_strand_id
1 'polypeptide(L)' 'MSSAGRNAGYRCRDCGTSAPGKVEQPVERDLEPGWHEVPPCARRHVAKPLVRGGFDAPTHPER' A
#
# COMPACT_ATOMS: atom_id res chain seq x y z
N MET A 1 7.51 -13.11 -17.34
CA MET A 1 8.68 -13.85 -17.86
C MET A 1 9.19 -14.82 -16.80
N SER A 2 9.75 -15.96 -17.20
CA SER A 2 10.36 -16.95 -16.29
C SER A 2 11.87 -16.75 -16.20
N SER A 3 12.49 -17.17 -15.08
CA SER A 3 13.96 -17.21 -14.96
C SER A 3 14.60 -18.06 -16.06
N ALA A 4 15.71 -17.58 -16.63
CA ALA A 4 16.49 -18.32 -17.62
C ALA A 4 17.63 -19.18 -16.99
N GLY A 5 17.80 -19.14 -15.67
CA GLY A 5 18.88 -19.82 -14.95
C GLY A 5 19.70 -18.87 -14.08
N ARG A 6 20.64 -19.42 -13.30
CA ARG A 6 21.54 -18.62 -12.45
C ARG A 6 22.35 -17.65 -13.34
N ASN A 7 22.28 -16.36 -13.03
CA ASN A 7 22.97 -15.27 -13.77
C ASN A 7 22.60 -15.16 -15.27
N ALA A 8 21.47 -15.72 -15.71
CA ALA A 8 21.05 -15.73 -17.12
C ALA A 8 19.86 -14.80 -17.43
N GLY A 9 19.37 -14.04 -16.45
CA GLY A 9 18.22 -13.15 -16.61
C GLY A 9 16.88 -13.89 -16.72
N TYR A 10 15.98 -13.36 -17.54
CA TYR A 10 14.60 -13.81 -17.71
C TYR A 10 14.29 -14.03 -19.20
N ARG A 11 13.45 -15.02 -19.49
CA ARG A 11 12.94 -15.30 -20.85
C ARG A 11 11.46 -15.66 -20.84
N CYS A 12 10.79 -15.36 -21.95
CA CYS A 12 9.50 -15.94 -22.29
C CYS A 12 9.72 -17.17 -23.17
N ARG A 13 9.07 -18.30 -22.86
CA ARG A 13 9.16 -19.50 -23.70
C ARG A 13 8.24 -19.43 -24.92
N ASP A 14 7.14 -18.69 -24.82
CA ASP A 14 6.11 -18.64 -25.85
C ASP A 14 6.48 -17.68 -27.00
N CYS A 15 7.10 -16.54 -26.69
CA CYS A 15 7.45 -15.51 -27.70
C CYS A 15 8.96 -15.24 -27.85
N GLY A 16 9.82 -15.88 -27.06
CA GLY A 16 11.28 -15.79 -27.19
C GLY A 16 11.93 -14.51 -26.65
N THR A 17 11.17 -13.51 -26.19
CA THR A 17 11.72 -12.28 -25.59
C THR A 17 12.55 -12.58 -24.34
N SER A 18 13.66 -11.85 -24.16
CA SER A 18 14.52 -11.92 -22.97
C SER A 18 14.64 -10.57 -22.27
N ALA A 19 14.94 -10.60 -20.97
CA ALA A 19 15.24 -9.44 -20.16
C ALA A 19 16.40 -9.75 -19.20
N PRO A 20 17.34 -8.82 -18.97
CA PRO A 20 18.50 -9.07 -18.12
C PRO A 20 18.16 -9.14 -16.62
N GLY A 21 17.04 -8.54 -16.20
CA GLY A 21 16.69 -8.38 -14.78
C GLY A 21 15.19 -8.18 -14.55
N LYS A 22 14.82 -8.03 -13.27
CA LYS A 22 13.47 -7.62 -12.87
C LYS A 22 13.31 -6.11 -13.07
N VAL A 23 12.06 -5.70 -13.27
CA VAL A 23 11.68 -4.28 -13.30
C VAL A 23 11.19 -3.90 -11.91
N GLU A 24 11.74 -2.82 -11.36
CA GLU A 24 11.20 -2.21 -10.15
C GLU A 24 9.96 -1.39 -10.53
N GLN A 25 8.88 -1.56 -9.78
CA GLN A 25 7.67 -0.78 -9.96
C GLN A 25 7.15 -0.32 -8.59
N PRO A 26 6.67 0.92 -8.48
CA PRO A 26 5.93 1.34 -7.31
C PRO A 26 4.66 0.50 -7.18
N VAL A 27 4.29 0.17 -5.94
CA VAL A 27 3.04 -0.51 -5.63
C VAL A 27 2.09 0.52 -5.03
N GLU A 28 1.01 0.82 -5.74
CA GLU A 28 -0.07 1.66 -5.22
C GLU A 28 -0.79 0.92 -4.09
N ARG A 29 -1.20 1.69 -3.06
CA ARG A 29 -1.90 1.15 -1.89
C ARG A 29 -3.27 1.81 -1.80
N ASP A 30 -4.28 1.00 -1.48
CA ASP A 30 -5.65 1.47 -1.23
C ASP A 30 -5.82 2.11 0.16
N LEU A 31 -4.74 2.66 0.72
CA LEU A 31 -4.73 3.26 2.04
C LEU A 31 -4.18 4.68 1.97
N GLU A 32 -5.06 5.63 2.26
CA GLU A 32 -4.69 7.03 2.32
C GLU A 32 -3.95 7.37 3.62
N PRO A 33 -2.89 8.19 3.55
CA PRO A 33 -2.28 8.80 4.72
C PRO A 33 -3.29 9.65 5.49
N GLY A 34 -3.10 9.75 6.81
CA GLY A 34 -3.93 10.58 7.67
C GLY A 34 -4.31 9.88 8.97
N TRP A 35 -5.17 10.54 9.73
CA TRP A 35 -5.70 10.03 10.98
C TRP A 35 -6.95 9.17 10.71
N HIS A 36 -6.94 7.95 11.21
CA HIS A 36 -8.07 7.02 11.19
C HIS A 36 -8.49 6.76 12.65
N GLU A 37 -9.78 6.65 12.92
CA GLU A 37 -10.28 6.34 14.26
C GLU A 37 -11.03 5.02 14.31
N VAL A 38 -11.15 4.47 15.52
CA VAL A 38 -12.02 3.33 15.80
C VAL A 38 -13.50 3.75 15.72
N PRO A 39 -14.43 2.82 15.45
CA PRO A 39 -15.86 3.12 15.47
C PRO A 39 -16.31 3.65 16.84
N PRO A 40 -17.39 4.46 16.90
CA PRO A 40 -17.86 5.05 18.14
C PRO A 40 -18.09 4.05 19.28
N CYS A 41 -18.52 2.83 18.95
CA CYS A 41 -18.76 1.75 19.91
C CYS A 41 -17.47 1.21 20.59
N ALA A 42 -16.31 1.40 19.96
CA ALA A 42 -15.00 0.97 20.46
C ALA A 42 -14.19 2.14 21.05
N ARG A 43 -14.76 3.35 21.11
CA ARG A 43 -14.05 4.55 21.58
C ARG A 43 -13.88 4.53 23.10
N ARG A 44 -12.64 4.73 23.56
CA ARG A 44 -12.31 4.90 24.98
C ARG A 44 -12.75 6.27 25.50
N HIS A 45 -13.05 6.39 26.79
CA HIS A 45 -13.54 7.63 27.42
C HIS A 45 -12.64 8.86 27.22
N VAL A 46 -11.32 8.66 27.21
CA VAL A 46 -10.34 9.76 27.08
C VAL A 46 -9.91 10.04 25.64
N ALA A 47 -10.35 9.22 24.67
CA ALA A 47 -9.97 9.40 23.28
C ALA A 47 -10.74 10.57 22.66
N LYS A 48 -10.03 11.57 22.13
CA LYS A 48 -10.62 12.72 21.42
C LYS A 48 -11.09 12.27 20.03
N PRO A 49 -12.40 12.34 19.71
CA PRO A 49 -12.91 12.03 18.37
C PRO A 49 -12.30 12.92 17.29
N LEU A 50 -12.06 12.37 16.09
CA LEU A 50 -11.48 13.12 14.98
C LEU A 50 -12.33 14.33 14.56
N VAL A 51 -13.65 14.19 14.65
CA VAL A 51 -14.63 15.27 14.38
C VAL A 51 -14.44 16.52 15.25
N ARG A 52 -13.69 16.45 16.35
CA ARG A 52 -13.37 17.61 17.20
C ARG A 52 -12.20 18.45 16.70
N GLY A 53 -11.55 18.06 15.59
CA GLY A 53 -10.49 18.82 14.93
C GLY A 53 -9.19 18.96 15.73
N GLY A 54 -8.24 19.73 15.20
CA GLY A 54 -6.91 19.94 15.78
C GLY A 54 -5.90 18.84 15.43
N PHE A 55 -6.10 18.16 14.31
CA PHE A 55 -5.18 17.19 13.73
C PHE A 55 -4.40 17.85 12.58
N ASP A 56 -3.17 17.42 12.38
CA ASP A 56 -2.18 17.98 11.46
C ASP A 56 -2.17 17.33 10.07
N ALA A 57 -3.10 16.41 9.82
CA ALA A 57 -3.23 15.67 8.57
C ALA A 57 -4.73 15.44 8.26
N PRO A 58 -5.07 14.99 7.03
CA PRO A 58 -6.43 14.57 6.71
C PRO A 58 -6.97 13.60 7.75
N THR A 59 -8.24 13.76 8.11
CA THR A 59 -8.94 12.90 9.06
C THR A 59 -9.97 12.07 8.33
N HIS A 60 -10.05 10.79 8.69
CA HIS A 60 -11.02 9.80 8.23
C HIS A 60 -11.87 9.37 9.44
N PRO A 61 -12.91 10.15 9.82
CA PRO A 61 -13.74 9.84 10.98
C PRO A 61 -14.60 8.61 10.69
N GLU A 62 -14.57 7.65 11.61
CA GLU A 62 -15.45 6.50 11.54
C GLU A 62 -16.86 6.92 11.99
N ARG A 63 -17.86 6.38 11.31
CA ARG A 63 -19.26 6.80 11.47
C ARG A 63 -19.97 6.05 12.59
#